data_AF-A0A376UEP4-F1
#
_entry.id   AF-A0A376UEP4-F1
#
_cell.length_a   1.000
_cell.length_b   1.000
_cell.length_c   1.000
_cell.angle_alpha   90.00
_cell.angle_beta   90.00
_cell.angle_gamma   90.00
#
_symmetry.space_group_name_H-M   'P 1'
#
loop_
_entity.id
_entity.type
_entity.pdbx_description
1 polymer ?
#
loop_
_entity_poly.entity_id
_entity_poly.type
_entity_poly.pdbx_seq_one_letter_code
_entity_poly.pdbx_strand_id
1 'polypeptide(L)'
;MPLALFSIQLNAPIGGRGYYPGLRGGGPLTTLIELLEYQGNQQTPLWRKLWLNVMPQDEADLPLPKTFDDLVFPWLAPTRTSELDGAVVTDEQVNKLQAYWGMPRRIRIDFKTTSIGNCDICGRQSDALLGLMSLKNYGVQYVMWRHPLTPYRLPLKEGGDFYSVKPQPGGLIWRDWLGLIEVGNSKNNTELPAQVVKL
;
A
#
# COMPACT_ATOMS: atom_id res chain seq x y z
N MET A 1 -14.43 -7.49 6.43
CA MET A 1 -13.56 -6.76 7.38
C MET A 1 -12.08 -6.72 6.96
N PRO A 2 -11.39 -7.83 6.60
CA PRO A 2 -9.94 -7.79 6.29
C PRO A 2 -9.57 -6.81 5.18
N LEU A 3 -10.36 -6.74 4.11
CA LEU A 3 -10.13 -5.82 2.99
C LEU A 3 -10.25 -4.33 3.38
N ALA A 4 -11.19 -4.00 4.26
CA ALA A 4 -11.40 -2.62 4.70
C ALA A 4 -10.26 -2.14 5.61
N LEU A 5 -9.82 -2.99 6.54
CA LEU A 5 -8.62 -2.73 7.35
C LEU A 5 -7.37 -2.58 6.48
N PHE A 6 -7.18 -3.49 5.53
CA PHE A 6 -6.05 -3.42 4.62
C PHE A 6 -6.06 -2.11 3.82
N SER A 7 -7.21 -1.74 3.28
CA SER A 7 -7.36 -0.50 2.50
C SER A 7 -7.10 0.76 3.33
N ILE A 8 -7.60 0.84 4.57
CA ILE A 8 -7.38 2.04 5.40
C ILE A 8 -5.92 2.14 5.88
N GLN A 9 -5.23 1.02 6.10
CA GLN A 9 -3.80 1.06 6.45
C GLN A 9 -2.94 1.46 5.25
N LEU A 10 -3.30 1.02 4.04
CA LEU A 10 -2.48 1.18 2.85
C LEU A 10 -2.75 2.47 2.05
N ASN A 11 -4.01 2.92 1.99
CA ASN A 11 -4.47 3.95 1.04
C ASN A 11 -5.00 5.21 1.69
N ALA A 12 -5.27 5.21 3.00
CA ALA A 12 -5.95 6.32 3.63
C ALA A 12 -5.14 7.63 3.51
N PRO A 13 -5.82 8.77 3.29
CA PRO A 13 -5.19 10.07 3.32
C PRO A 13 -4.73 10.42 4.74
N ILE A 14 -4.09 11.58 4.91
CA ILE A 14 -3.80 12.11 6.24
C ILE A 14 -5.13 12.40 6.98
N GLY A 15 -5.22 11.98 8.24
CA GLY A 15 -6.47 12.05 9.03
C GLY A 15 -6.49 13.13 10.11
N GLY A 16 -5.60 14.12 10.03
CA GLY A 16 -5.35 15.10 11.09
C GLY A 16 -4.14 14.75 11.96
N ARG A 17 -3.96 15.46 13.09
CA ARG A 17 -2.74 15.38 13.91
C ARG A 17 -2.47 13.96 14.43
N GLY A 18 -1.34 13.39 14.00
CA GLY A 18 -0.90 12.04 14.37
C GLY A 18 -1.64 10.90 13.64
N TYR A 19 -2.56 11.19 12.71
CA TYR A 19 -3.16 10.19 11.85
C TYR A 19 -2.42 10.15 10.51
N TYR A 20 -1.35 9.36 10.46
CA TYR A 20 -0.50 9.24 9.29
C TYR A 20 -1.24 8.60 8.11
N PRO A 21 -0.88 8.99 6.87
CA PRO A 21 -1.32 8.28 5.69
C PRO A 21 -0.68 6.90 5.62
N GLY A 22 -1.06 6.12 4.59
CA GLY A 22 -0.35 4.92 4.20
C GLY A 22 1.15 5.14 4.02
N LEU A 23 1.94 4.06 4.07
CA LEU A 23 3.40 4.06 3.80
C LEU A 23 3.77 4.69 2.44
N ARG A 24 2.83 4.65 1.50
CA ARG A 24 2.92 5.24 0.16
C ARG A 24 2.52 6.71 0.09
N GLY A 25 2.23 7.35 1.22
CA GLY A 25 1.58 8.66 1.26
C GLY A 25 0.05 8.57 1.12
N GLY A 26 -0.61 9.73 1.07
CA GLY A 26 -2.07 9.82 1.03
C GLY A 26 -2.64 9.67 -0.37
N GLY A 27 -3.51 8.67 -0.57
CA GLY A 27 -4.17 8.40 -1.86
C GLY A 27 -3.22 7.99 -2.99
N PRO A 28 -2.33 7.01 -2.80
CA PRO A 28 -1.37 6.58 -3.82
C PRO A 28 -2.07 5.86 -4.97
N LEU A 29 -1.52 5.98 -6.17
CA LEU A 29 -1.90 5.11 -7.28
C LEU A 29 -1.32 3.70 -7.10
N THR A 30 -2.13 2.68 -7.38
CA THR A 30 -1.67 1.29 -7.48
C THR A 30 -1.78 0.86 -8.93
N THR A 31 -0.70 0.32 -9.48
CA THR A 31 -0.63 -0.19 -10.85
C THR A 31 -0.36 -1.69 -10.82
N LEU A 32 -1.17 -2.45 -11.55
CA LEU A 32 -1.07 -3.90 -11.66
C LEU A 32 -1.02 -4.29 -13.13
N ILE A 33 -0.33 -5.38 -13.44
CA ILE A 33 -0.38 -6.03 -14.73
C ILE A 33 -1.67 -6.84 -14.82
N GLU A 34 -2.43 -6.67 -15.91
CA GLU A 34 -3.64 -7.45 -16.17
C GLU A 34 -3.41 -8.46 -17.31
N LEU A 35 -3.71 -9.73 -17.03
CA LEU A 35 -3.73 -10.78 -18.05
C LEU A 35 -5.10 -10.80 -18.75
N LEU A 36 -5.16 -10.21 -19.94
CA LEU A 36 -6.38 -10.12 -20.75
C LEU A 36 -6.77 -11.45 -21.40
N GLU A 37 -5.77 -12.24 -21.81
CA GLU A 37 -5.99 -13.52 -22.49
C GLU A 37 -4.83 -14.48 -22.19
N TYR A 38 -5.16 -15.77 -22.08
CA TYR A 38 -4.16 -16.83 -22.01
C TYR A 38 -4.62 -18.03 -22.83
N GLN A 39 -3.81 -18.43 -23.82
CA GLN A 39 -4.10 -19.57 -24.70
C GLN A 39 -5.50 -19.50 -25.34
N GLY A 40 -5.90 -18.35 -25.88
CA GLY A 40 -7.22 -18.21 -26.51
C GLY A 40 -8.38 -17.96 -25.54
N ASN A 41 -8.13 -17.95 -24.22
CA ASN A 41 -9.18 -17.79 -23.21
C ASN A 41 -9.06 -16.44 -22.49
N GLN A 42 -10.11 -15.62 -22.59
CA GLN A 42 -10.23 -14.33 -21.90
C GLN A 42 -10.72 -14.45 -20.45
N GLN A 43 -11.36 -15.57 -20.09
CA GLN A 43 -11.83 -15.87 -18.73
C GLN A 43 -10.72 -16.59 -17.94
N THR A 44 -9.60 -15.90 -17.75
CA THR A 44 -8.46 -16.46 -17.02
C THR A 44 -8.75 -16.50 -15.51
N PRO A 45 -8.41 -17.60 -14.81
CA PRO A 45 -8.57 -17.69 -13.36
C PRO A 45 -7.82 -16.56 -12.62
N LEU A 46 -8.41 -16.07 -11.53
CA LEU A 46 -7.86 -14.96 -10.75
C LEU A 46 -6.39 -15.17 -10.35
N TRP A 47 -6.00 -16.39 -9.96
CA TRP A 47 -4.63 -16.67 -9.54
C TRP A 47 -3.59 -16.38 -10.64
N ARG A 48 -3.92 -16.59 -11.92
CA ARG A 48 -3.01 -16.28 -13.04
C ARG A 48 -2.83 -14.77 -13.19
N LYS A 49 -3.92 -14.02 -13.05
CA LYS A 49 -3.88 -12.54 -13.06
C LYS A 49 -3.04 -12.01 -11.90
N LEU A 50 -3.20 -12.59 -10.71
CA LEU A 50 -2.44 -12.20 -9.52
C LEU A 50 -0.96 -12.57 -9.63
N TRP A 51 -0.63 -13.72 -10.22
CA TRP A 51 0.75 -14.20 -10.32
C TRP A 51 1.67 -13.25 -11.09
N LEU A 52 1.15 -12.57 -12.11
CA LEU A 52 1.90 -11.53 -12.85
C LEU A 52 2.32 -10.33 -11.98
N ASN A 53 1.71 -10.19 -10.80
CA ASN A 53 1.98 -9.10 -9.88
C ASN A 53 2.80 -9.56 -8.64
N VAL A 54 3.30 -10.78 -8.66
CA VAL A 54 4.22 -11.31 -7.64
C VAL A 54 5.64 -11.06 -8.14
N MET A 55 6.36 -10.20 -7.43
CA MET A 55 7.73 -9.84 -7.81
C MET A 55 8.72 -10.97 -7.48
N PRO A 56 9.67 -11.29 -8.37
CA PRO A 56 10.87 -12.02 -8.02
C PRO A 56 11.66 -11.27 -6.95
N GLN A 57 12.22 -11.99 -5.99
CA GLN A 57 12.90 -11.40 -4.82
C GLN A 57 14.12 -10.57 -5.22
N ASP A 58 14.91 -11.08 -6.17
CA ASP A 58 16.14 -10.45 -6.64
C ASP A 58 15.88 -9.12 -7.36
N GLU A 59 14.78 -9.05 -8.13
CA GLU A 59 14.43 -7.88 -8.94
C GLU A 59 13.71 -6.79 -8.13
N ALA A 60 13.03 -7.17 -7.05
CA ALA A 60 12.28 -6.22 -6.22
C ALA A 60 13.08 -5.59 -5.08
N ASP A 61 14.33 -6.00 -4.86
CA ASP A 61 15.10 -5.61 -3.67
C ASP A 61 14.30 -5.93 -2.39
N LEU A 62 13.64 -7.11 -2.40
CA LEU A 62 12.83 -7.65 -1.31
C LEU A 62 13.44 -8.96 -0.84
N PRO A 63 14.53 -8.92 -0.05
CA PRO A 63 15.19 -10.14 0.40
C PRO A 63 14.24 -10.99 1.25
N LEU A 64 14.29 -12.31 1.05
CA LEU A 64 13.54 -13.25 1.86
C LEU A 64 13.94 -13.08 3.34
N PRO A 65 12.98 -12.82 4.25
CA PRO A 65 13.28 -12.73 5.67
C PRO A 65 13.80 -14.06 6.21
N LYS A 66 14.81 -14.01 7.08
CA LYS A 66 15.25 -15.19 7.85
C LYS A 66 14.20 -15.65 8.86
N THR A 67 13.44 -14.70 9.39
CA THR A 67 12.35 -14.87 10.35
C THR A 67 11.15 -14.04 9.95
N PHE A 68 9.96 -14.54 10.23
CA PHE A 68 8.69 -13.88 9.93
C PHE A 68 8.08 -13.30 11.23
N ASP A 69 8.78 -12.31 11.79
CA ASP A 69 8.48 -11.67 13.07
C ASP A 69 7.86 -10.26 12.89
N ASP A 70 7.91 -9.43 13.93
CA ASP A 70 7.35 -8.07 13.92
C ASP A 70 8.08 -7.10 12.99
N LEU A 71 9.29 -7.43 12.53
CA LEU A 71 9.97 -6.66 11.49
C LEU A 71 9.28 -6.87 10.12
N VAL A 72 8.65 -8.01 9.89
CA VAL A 72 7.85 -8.29 8.69
C VAL A 72 6.37 -7.92 8.90
N PHE A 73 5.81 -8.32 10.04
CA PHE A 73 4.39 -8.21 10.37
C PHE A 73 4.17 -7.35 11.62
N PRO A 74 3.90 -6.04 11.48
CA PRO A 74 3.87 -5.09 12.61
C PRO A 74 2.94 -5.44 13.77
N TRP A 75 1.93 -6.29 13.55
CA TRP A 75 0.96 -6.70 14.57
C TRP A 75 1.45 -7.81 15.49
N LEU A 76 2.62 -8.39 15.24
CA LEU A 76 3.20 -9.45 16.08
C LEU A 76 3.92 -8.91 17.34
N ALA A 77 4.02 -7.58 17.49
CA ALA A 77 4.59 -6.92 18.66
C ALA A 77 3.72 -5.72 19.08
N PRO A 78 3.96 -5.13 20.27
CA PRO A 78 3.37 -3.86 20.64
C PRO A 78 3.59 -2.79 19.55
N THR A 79 2.54 -2.04 19.22
CA THR A 79 2.58 -1.06 18.14
C THR A 79 3.65 0.00 18.38
N ARG A 80 4.59 0.15 17.42
CA ARG A 80 5.51 1.29 17.40
C ARG A 80 4.73 2.59 17.27
N THR A 81 5.11 3.60 18.05
CA THR A 81 4.43 4.88 18.12
C THR A 81 5.37 6.03 17.79
N SER A 82 4.88 7.02 17.06
CA SER A 82 5.58 8.27 16.79
C SER A 82 5.29 9.36 17.84
N GLU A 83 4.98 8.95 19.08
CA GLU A 83 4.71 9.89 20.20
C GLU A 83 6.00 10.60 20.67
N LEU A 84 7.17 10.01 20.40
CA LEU A 84 8.48 10.62 20.64
C LEU A 84 8.97 11.37 19.39
N ASP A 85 9.65 12.49 19.58
CA ASP A 85 10.23 13.25 18.47
C ASP A 85 11.24 12.41 17.68
N GLY A 86 11.14 12.46 16.35
CA GLY A 86 12.01 11.73 15.44
C GLY A 86 11.73 10.22 15.33
N ALA A 87 10.68 9.70 15.98
CA ALA A 87 10.29 8.28 15.88
C ALA A 87 9.61 7.97 14.53
N VAL A 88 10.43 7.91 13.49
CA VAL A 88 10.07 7.48 12.13
C VAL A 88 10.54 6.05 11.88
N VAL A 89 9.89 5.37 10.93
CA VAL A 89 10.28 4.04 10.47
C VAL A 89 10.75 4.10 9.03
N THR A 90 12.01 3.72 8.79
CA THR A 90 12.61 3.55 7.47
C THR A 90 12.78 2.07 7.15
N ASP A 91 13.07 1.74 5.90
CA ASP A 91 13.30 0.36 5.46
C ASP A 91 14.65 -0.22 5.94
N GLU A 92 15.53 0.61 6.51
CA GLU A 92 16.75 0.17 7.19
C GLU A 92 16.49 -0.40 8.59
N GLN A 93 15.36 -0.03 9.21
CA GLN A 93 15.03 -0.41 10.60
C GLN A 93 14.15 -1.66 10.70
N VAL A 94 13.53 -2.07 9.59
CA VAL A 94 12.56 -3.17 9.52
C VAL A 94 12.71 -3.95 8.22
N ASN A 95 11.90 -4.97 8.02
CA ASN A 95 11.89 -5.68 6.74
C ASN A 95 11.13 -4.88 5.67
N LYS A 96 11.67 -4.81 4.44
CA LYS A 96 11.05 -4.13 3.29
C LYS A 96 9.67 -4.65 2.91
N LEU A 97 9.31 -5.87 3.30
CA LEU A 97 7.95 -6.41 3.13
C LEU A 97 6.88 -5.62 3.89
N GLN A 98 7.24 -4.76 4.85
CA GLN A 98 6.29 -3.81 5.42
C GLN A 98 5.71 -2.84 4.38
N ALA A 99 6.31 -2.70 3.19
CA ALA A 99 5.65 -2.03 2.07
C ALA A 99 4.23 -2.59 1.85
N TYR A 100 4.04 -3.90 1.94
CA TYR A 100 2.74 -4.56 1.77
C TYR A 100 1.89 -4.59 3.04
N TRP A 101 2.54 -4.62 4.21
CA TRP A 101 1.89 -4.93 5.49
C TRP A 101 1.95 -3.79 6.52
N GLY A 102 2.30 -2.58 6.08
CA GLY A 102 2.46 -1.42 6.94
C GLY A 102 1.20 -1.08 7.74
N MET A 103 1.38 -0.65 8.98
CA MET A 103 0.27 -0.34 9.91
C MET A 103 0.40 1.08 10.50
N PRO A 104 0.28 2.15 9.68
CA PRO A 104 0.43 3.52 10.16
C PRO A 104 -0.68 3.97 11.13
N ARG A 105 -1.87 3.36 11.05
CA ARG A 105 -3.01 3.70 11.91
C ARG A 105 -3.17 2.68 13.03
N ARG A 106 -3.38 3.16 14.26
CA ARG A 106 -3.65 2.30 15.42
C ARG A 106 -5.15 2.03 15.46
N ILE A 107 -5.54 0.84 14.99
CA ILE A 107 -6.94 0.42 14.91
C ILE A 107 -7.12 -0.82 15.78
N ARG A 108 -8.15 -0.81 16.63
CA ARG A 108 -8.64 -1.99 17.33
C ARG A 108 -10.07 -2.25 16.95
N ILE A 109 -10.37 -3.50 16.61
CA ILE A 109 -11.71 -3.96 16.30
C ILE A 109 -12.31 -4.57 17.56
N ASP A 110 -13.58 -4.24 17.81
CA ASP A 110 -14.37 -4.93 18.83
C ASP A 110 -14.98 -6.21 18.25
N PHE A 111 -14.45 -7.35 18.67
CA PHE A 111 -14.98 -8.67 18.32
C PHE A 111 -15.98 -9.22 19.35
N LYS A 112 -16.24 -8.48 20.45
CA LYS A 112 -17.18 -8.91 21.50
C LYS A 112 -18.60 -8.43 21.19
N THR A 113 -18.73 -7.22 20.63
CA THR A 113 -20.01 -6.62 20.31
C THR A 113 -20.37 -6.86 18.84
N THR A 114 -20.87 -8.06 18.54
CA THR A 114 -21.27 -8.45 17.18
C THR A 114 -22.78 -8.57 17.03
N SER A 115 -23.27 -8.43 15.79
CA SER A 115 -24.69 -8.62 15.45
C SER A 115 -24.88 -9.66 14.34
N ILE A 116 -26.07 -10.26 14.28
CA ILE A 116 -26.49 -11.14 13.20
C ILE A 116 -27.21 -10.29 12.15
N GLY A 117 -26.89 -10.47 10.87
CA GLY A 117 -27.54 -9.73 9.78
C GLY A 117 -26.80 -9.84 8.46
N ASN A 118 -27.13 -8.93 7.54
CA ASN A 118 -26.43 -8.80 6.26
C ASN A 118 -25.31 -7.77 6.37
N CYS A 119 -24.15 -8.06 5.79
CA CYS A 119 -23.05 -7.10 5.73
C CYS A 119 -23.40 -5.91 4.83
N ASP A 120 -23.28 -4.69 5.35
CA ASP A 120 -23.58 -3.45 4.60
C ASP A 120 -22.71 -3.24 3.34
N ILE A 121 -21.58 -3.95 3.23
CA ILE A 121 -20.64 -3.81 2.10
C ILE A 121 -20.91 -4.84 1.02
N CYS A 122 -21.10 -6.12 1.38
CA CYS A 122 -21.21 -7.21 0.41
C CYS A 122 -22.57 -7.91 0.37
N GLY A 123 -23.51 -7.51 1.24
CA GLY A 123 -24.87 -8.04 1.33
C GLY A 123 -24.98 -9.47 1.86
N ARG A 124 -23.86 -10.16 2.15
CA ARG A 124 -23.89 -11.54 2.63
C ARG A 124 -24.36 -11.60 4.08
N GLN A 125 -25.18 -12.60 4.37
CA GLN A 125 -25.58 -12.94 5.73
C GLN A 125 -24.36 -13.38 6.56
N SER A 126 -24.30 -12.92 7.80
CA SER A 126 -23.32 -13.31 8.81
C SER A 126 -23.98 -13.38 10.18
N ASP A 127 -23.45 -14.24 11.03
CA ASP A 127 -23.78 -14.40 12.44
C ASP A 127 -22.94 -13.51 13.37
N ALA A 128 -21.88 -12.88 12.85
CA ALA A 128 -20.92 -12.11 13.63
C ALA A 128 -20.44 -10.85 12.87
N LEU A 129 -21.37 -9.94 12.56
CA LEU A 129 -21.05 -8.64 11.97
C LEU A 129 -20.31 -7.75 12.98
N LEU A 130 -19.22 -7.14 12.52
CA LEU A 130 -18.42 -6.20 13.30
C LEU A 130 -18.92 -4.78 13.06
N GLY A 131 -19.41 -4.12 14.11
CA GLY A 131 -19.96 -2.76 14.03
C GLY A 131 -19.10 -1.68 14.67
N LEU A 132 -18.11 -2.04 15.50
CA LEU A 132 -17.37 -1.10 16.33
C LEU A 132 -15.84 -1.22 16.15
N MET A 133 -15.18 -0.07 16.09
CA MET A 133 -13.73 0.03 16.13
C MET A 133 -13.29 1.25 16.93
N SER A 134 -12.09 1.18 17.50
CA SER A 134 -11.43 2.30 18.16
C SER A 134 -10.17 2.67 17.41
N LEU A 135 -9.93 3.97 17.28
CA LEU A 135 -8.73 4.52 16.63
C LEU A 135 -7.94 5.34 17.64
N LYS A 136 -6.61 5.32 17.51
CA LYS A 136 -5.71 6.23 18.23
C LYS A 136 -4.72 6.85 17.25
N ASN A 137 -4.38 8.11 17.47
CA ASN A 137 -3.34 8.81 16.72
C ASN A 137 -1.93 8.35 17.14
N TYR A 138 -0.92 8.86 16.46
CA TYR A 138 0.51 8.58 16.66
C TYR A 138 0.85 7.09 16.51
N GLY A 139 0.42 6.50 15.39
CA GLY A 139 0.86 5.17 14.97
C GLY A 139 2.25 5.18 14.35
N VAL A 140 2.50 4.26 13.42
CA VAL A 140 3.80 4.16 12.75
C VAL A 140 3.95 5.26 11.71
N GLN A 141 4.99 6.08 11.82
CA GLN A 141 5.30 7.12 10.85
C GLN A 141 6.36 6.61 9.86
N TYR A 142 5.91 6.10 8.71
CA TYR A 142 6.80 5.63 7.65
C TYR A 142 7.39 6.79 6.83
N VAL A 143 8.70 6.78 6.60
CA VAL A 143 9.44 7.82 5.88
C VAL A 143 10.41 7.21 4.88
N MET A 144 10.52 7.80 3.68
CA MET A 144 11.39 7.35 2.58
C MET A 144 11.14 5.94 2.04
N TRP A 145 9.88 5.50 2.02
CA TRP A 145 9.53 4.18 1.49
C TRP A 145 9.16 4.17 0.02
N ARG A 146 9.56 3.10 -0.68
CA ARG A 146 9.10 2.75 -2.02
C ARG A 146 8.29 1.47 -1.99
N HIS A 147 7.11 1.50 -2.59
CA HIS A 147 6.21 0.37 -2.68
C HIS A 147 6.26 -0.23 -4.10
N PRO A 148 6.40 -1.56 -4.25
CA PRO A 148 6.61 -2.18 -5.57
C PRO A 148 5.46 -1.97 -6.57
N LEU A 149 4.23 -1.83 -6.08
CA LEU A 149 3.02 -1.64 -6.89
C LEU A 149 2.62 -0.17 -7.10
N THR A 150 3.49 0.77 -6.78
CA THR A 150 3.19 2.21 -6.89
C THR A 150 4.22 2.91 -7.77
N PRO A 151 3.76 3.70 -8.76
CA PRO A 151 4.64 4.58 -9.50
C PRO A 151 4.99 5.83 -8.70
N TYR A 152 6.18 6.35 -8.93
CA TYR A 152 6.75 7.50 -8.22
C TYR A 152 7.28 8.55 -9.20
N ARG A 153 7.43 9.78 -8.71
CA ARG A 153 8.09 10.88 -9.42
C ARG A 153 9.24 11.38 -8.58
N LEU A 154 10.39 11.58 -9.21
CA LEU A 154 11.55 12.24 -8.61
C LEU A 154 11.69 13.63 -9.24
N PRO A 155 11.58 14.73 -8.49
CA PRO A 155 11.83 16.06 -9.02
C PRO A 155 13.23 16.18 -9.63
N LEU A 156 13.35 16.85 -10.78
CA LEU A 156 14.65 17.18 -11.39
C LEU A 156 15.39 18.29 -10.64
N LYS A 157 14.67 19.05 -9.81
CA LYS A 157 15.27 20.07 -8.94
C LYS A 157 16.04 19.38 -7.81
N GLU A 158 17.27 19.85 -7.57
CA GLU A 158 18.11 19.34 -6.47
C GLU A 158 17.40 19.40 -5.11
N GLY A 159 17.60 18.35 -4.31
CA GLY A 159 17.05 18.21 -2.95
C GLY A 159 15.56 17.83 -2.89
N GLY A 160 14.93 17.49 -4.01
CA GLY A 160 13.54 17.03 -4.02
C GLY A 160 13.40 15.55 -3.68
N ASP A 161 12.60 15.24 -2.65
CA ASP A 161 12.23 13.85 -2.35
C ASP A 161 11.29 13.28 -3.42
N PHE A 162 11.40 11.98 -3.67
CA PHE A 162 10.46 11.30 -4.55
C PHE A 162 9.08 11.18 -3.87
N TYR A 163 8.01 11.22 -4.67
CA TYR A 163 6.64 11.14 -4.17
C TYR A 163 5.79 10.22 -5.03
N SER A 164 4.80 9.58 -4.41
CA SER A 164 3.88 8.68 -5.10
C SER A 164 3.04 9.45 -6.13
N VAL A 165 2.83 8.86 -7.30
CA VAL A 165 1.82 9.35 -8.24
C VAL A 165 0.44 9.18 -7.61
N LYS A 166 -0.43 10.17 -7.76
CA LYS A 166 -1.80 10.17 -7.25
C LYS A 166 -2.79 10.18 -8.42
N PRO A 167 -3.92 9.44 -8.33
CA PRO A 167 -4.99 9.56 -9.30
C PRO A 167 -5.52 10.99 -9.31
N GLN A 168 -5.86 11.50 -10.50
CA GLN A 168 -6.42 12.84 -10.67
C GLN A 168 -7.94 12.76 -10.87
N PRO A 169 -8.71 13.76 -10.39
CA PRO A 169 -10.10 13.93 -10.80
C PRO A 169 -10.16 14.04 -12.33
N GLY A 170 -10.92 13.16 -13.00
CA GLY A 170 -10.96 13.06 -14.47
C GLY A 170 -10.12 11.94 -15.07
N GLY A 171 -9.37 11.19 -14.25
CA GLY A 171 -8.60 10.03 -14.68
C GLY A 171 -7.20 10.37 -15.21
N LEU A 172 -6.55 9.38 -15.79
CA LEU A 172 -5.23 9.49 -16.40
C LEU A 172 -5.39 9.79 -17.89
N ILE A 173 -4.59 10.70 -18.44
CA ILE A 173 -4.57 10.99 -19.88
C ILE A 173 -3.36 10.33 -20.54
N TRP A 174 -3.35 10.26 -21.88
CA TRP A 174 -2.25 9.67 -22.65
C TRP A 174 -0.86 10.17 -22.25
N ARG A 175 -0.73 11.45 -21.90
CA ARG A 175 0.54 12.04 -21.45
C ARG A 175 1.06 11.42 -20.15
N ASP A 176 0.17 10.98 -19.26
CA ASP A 176 0.57 10.34 -18.00
C ASP A 176 0.99 8.89 -18.22
N TRP A 177 0.50 8.24 -19.27
CA TRP A 177 0.71 6.81 -19.54
C TRP A 177 2.18 6.42 -19.63
N LEU A 178 2.99 7.17 -20.38
CA LEU A 178 4.40 6.85 -20.57
C LEU A 178 5.17 6.76 -19.25
N GLY A 179 4.90 7.67 -18.30
CA GLY A 179 5.53 7.64 -16.98
C GLY A 179 5.04 6.52 -16.04
N LEU A 180 3.98 5.81 -16.42
CA LEU A 180 3.43 4.67 -15.67
C LEU A 180 3.93 3.32 -16.20
N ILE A 181 4.45 3.27 -17.43
CA ILE A 181 4.94 2.03 -18.06
C ILE A 181 6.45 1.99 -18.25
N GLU A 182 7.12 3.14 -18.37
CA GLU A 182 8.55 3.21 -18.65
C GLU A 182 9.23 4.28 -17.79
N VAL A 183 10.50 4.06 -17.46
CA VAL A 183 11.33 5.11 -16.85
C VAL A 183 11.56 6.19 -17.89
N GLY A 184 11.20 7.43 -17.57
CA GLY A 184 11.34 8.54 -18.50
C GLY A 184 11.46 9.87 -17.78
N ASN A 185 11.61 10.94 -18.56
CA ASN A 185 11.64 12.29 -18.02
C ASN A 185 10.41 13.06 -18.51
N SER A 186 9.68 13.65 -17.57
CA SER A 186 8.73 14.72 -17.84
C SER A 186 9.40 16.08 -17.63
N LYS A 187 8.68 17.17 -17.88
CA LYS A 187 9.22 18.54 -17.83
C LYS A 187 9.97 18.86 -16.52
N ASN A 188 9.50 18.33 -15.39
CA ASN A 188 10.01 18.66 -14.06
C ASN A 188 10.43 17.43 -13.23
N ASN A 189 10.18 16.20 -13.71
CA ASN A 189 10.42 15.00 -12.92
C ASN A 189 11.02 13.89 -13.79
N THR A 190 11.79 13.01 -13.16
CA THR A 190 11.95 11.64 -13.62
C THR A 190 10.74 10.83 -13.19
N GLU A 191 10.05 10.23 -14.15
CA GLU A 191 8.92 9.34 -13.94
C GLU A 191 9.43 7.92 -13.70
N LEU A 192 8.93 7.27 -12.65
CA LEU A 192 9.33 5.95 -12.23
C LEU A 192 8.09 5.06 -12.19
N PRO A 193 7.89 4.14 -13.15
CA PRO A 193 6.78 3.21 -13.07
C PRO A 193 6.94 2.31 -11.85
N ALA A 194 5.84 1.69 -11.42
CA ALA A 194 5.88 0.70 -10.35
C ALA A 194 6.86 -0.42 -10.73
N GLN A 195 7.59 -0.95 -9.74
CA GLN A 195 8.58 -2.00 -9.98
C GLN A 195 7.97 -3.20 -10.71
N VAL A 196 6.73 -3.55 -10.38
CA VAL A 196 5.99 -4.65 -11.02
C VAL A 196 5.75 -4.48 -12.52
N VAL A 197 5.74 -3.25 -13.01
CA VAL A 197 5.53 -2.95 -14.44
C VAL A 197 6.84 -2.96 -15.23
N LYS A 198 8.00 -2.88 -14.54
CA LYS A 198 9.33 -2.85 -15.18
C LYS A 198 9.84 -4.25 -15.58
N LEU A 199 9.17 -5.30 -15.13
CA LEU A 199 9.58 -6.68 -15.35
C LEU A 199 9.21 -7.19 -16.74
#